data_AF-A0A4Y8BKV9-F1
#
_entry.id   AF-A0A4Y8BKV9-F1
#
_cell.length_a   1.000
_cell.length_b   1.000
_cell.length_c   1.000
_cell.angle_alpha   90.00
_cell.angle_beta   90.00
_cell.angle_gamma   90.00
#
_symmetry.space_group_name_H-M   'P 1'
#
loop_
_entity.id
_entity.type
_entity.pdbx_description
1 polymer ?
#
loop_
_entity_poly.entity_id
_entity_poly.type
_entity_poly.pdbx_seq_one_letter_code
_entity_poly.pdbx_strand_id
1 'polypeptide(L)'
;MFNVKFFIFILLSLFLSACSSNVSVQINNLENSNLNNRFDDVPITVIVYQLKDIKKFEEASDLDLATREDGVLGKDKIDSIKLQIAPKDKVIAVKVNDEEVPYIGVLALFANHTKKTTKIGVKTEEASGFGSNKILKFEISKEGIKKSK
;
A
#
# COMPACT_ATOMS: atom_id res chain seq x y z
N MET A 1 -27.46 41.50 -19.59
CA MET A 1 -28.11 40.19 -19.32
C MET A 1 -27.03 39.13 -19.27
N PHE A 2 -26.62 38.69 -18.07
CA PHE A 2 -25.76 37.52 -17.95
C PHE A 2 -26.53 36.30 -18.45
N ASN A 3 -26.02 35.66 -19.50
CA ASN A 3 -26.68 34.54 -20.17
C ASN A 3 -26.69 33.33 -19.22
N VAL A 4 -27.86 32.84 -18.82
CA VAL A 4 -28.01 31.67 -17.92
C VAL A 4 -27.22 30.45 -18.42
N LYS A 5 -27.08 30.31 -19.75
CA LYS A 5 -26.26 29.28 -20.41
C LYS A 5 -24.75 29.39 -20.09
N PHE A 6 -24.23 30.61 -19.88
CA PHE A 6 -22.82 30.85 -19.53
C PHE A 6 -22.54 30.46 -18.07
N PHE A 7 -23.50 30.70 -17.18
CA PHE A 7 -23.38 30.30 -15.77
C PHE A 7 -23.42 28.77 -15.60
N ILE A 8 -24.24 28.07 -16.39
CA ILE A 8 -24.28 26.60 -16.42
C ILE A 8 -22.94 26.01 -16.90
N PHE A 9 -22.29 26.64 -17.89
CA PHE A 9 -20.99 26.20 -18.39
C PHE A 9 -19.85 26.38 -17.37
N ILE A 10 -19.88 27.47 -16.58
CA ILE A 10 -18.94 27.71 -15.47
C ILE A 10 -19.20 26.75 -14.30
N LEU A 11 -20.47 26.47 -13.99
CA LEU A 11 -20.83 25.53 -12.93
C LEU A 11 -20.41 24.09 -13.29
N LEU A 12 -20.48 23.71 -14.56
CA LEU A 12 -20.08 22.38 -15.05
C LEU A 12 -18.56 22.17 -15.07
N SER A 13 -17.78 23.26 -15.26
CA SER A 13 -16.31 23.20 -15.28
C SER A 13 -15.68 23.13 -13.89
N LEU A 14 -16.42 23.46 -12.83
CA LEU A 14 -16.00 23.30 -11.43
C LEU A 14 -16.03 21.84 -10.94
N PHE A 15 -16.60 20.90 -11.72
CA PHE A 15 -16.64 19.47 -11.37
C PHE A 15 -15.52 18.64 -12.00
N LEU A 16 -14.61 19.25 -12.77
CA LEU A 16 -13.53 18.54 -13.48
C LEU A 16 -12.15 18.65 -12.81
N SER A 17 -12.08 19.07 -11.55
CA SER A 17 -10.85 18.93 -10.77
C SER A 17 -10.66 17.46 -10.37
N ALA A 18 -10.05 16.67 -11.25
CA ALA A 18 -9.37 15.44 -10.88
C ALA A 18 -8.29 15.83 -9.86
N CYS A 19 -8.62 15.64 -8.58
CA CYS A 19 -7.79 16.07 -7.48
C CYS A 19 -6.77 14.96 -7.21
N SER A 20 -5.78 14.87 -8.11
CA SER A 20 -4.59 14.03 -7.90
C SER A 20 -3.97 14.37 -6.55
N SER A 21 -3.69 13.35 -5.75
CA SER A 21 -3.16 13.54 -4.42
C SER A 21 -2.04 12.56 -4.11
N ASN A 22 -1.07 13.04 -3.33
CA ASN A 22 0.01 12.21 -2.88
C ASN A 22 -0.41 11.41 -1.64
N VAL A 23 -0.28 10.09 -1.71
CA VAL A 23 -0.55 9.14 -0.64
C VAL A 23 0.76 8.64 -0.06
N SER A 24 0.97 8.83 1.24
CA SER A 24 2.11 8.22 1.95
C SER A 24 1.75 6.81 2.40
N VAL A 25 2.55 5.82 2.01
CA VAL A 25 2.41 4.44 2.48
C VAL A 25 3.22 4.27 3.75
N GLN A 26 2.53 4.13 4.88
CA GLN A 26 3.13 3.99 6.20
C GLN A 26 3.01 2.55 6.69
N ILE A 27 4.10 2.00 7.24
CA ILE A 27 4.13 0.65 7.79
C ILE A 27 4.62 0.73 9.23
N ASN A 28 3.82 0.22 10.15
CA ASN A 28 4.13 0.13 11.57
C ASN A 28 4.39 -1.32 11.95
N ASN A 29 5.59 -1.62 12.43
CA ASN A 29 5.97 -2.93 12.90
C ASN A 29 5.84 -3.01 14.42
N LEU A 30 4.83 -3.71 14.91
CA LEU A 30 4.59 -3.82 16.35
C LEU A 30 5.64 -4.71 17.02
N GLU A 31 5.73 -4.59 18.34
CA GLU A 31 6.53 -5.49 19.17
C GLU A 31 6.06 -6.94 19.02
N ASN A 32 7.03 -7.86 19.00
CA ASN A 32 6.86 -9.30 18.90
C ASN A 32 6.05 -9.73 17.66
N SER A 33 5.99 -8.90 16.62
CA SER A 33 5.27 -9.22 15.38
C SER A 33 5.96 -10.33 14.58
N ASN A 34 7.30 -10.41 14.67
CA ASN A 34 8.13 -11.28 13.85
C ASN A 34 9.13 -12.06 14.70
N LEU A 35 8.61 -12.99 15.50
CA LEU A 35 9.45 -13.87 16.32
C LEU A 35 10.12 -14.95 15.46
N ASN A 36 11.42 -15.16 15.68
CA ASN A 36 12.14 -16.31 15.12
C ASN A 36 11.89 -17.60 15.94
N ASN A 37 12.51 -18.72 15.55
CA ASN A 37 12.36 -20.01 16.26
C ASN A 37 12.93 -20.04 17.69
N ARG A 38 13.70 -19.02 18.10
CA ARG A 38 14.20 -18.83 19.46
C ARG A 38 13.36 -17.82 20.26
N PHE A 39 12.26 -17.33 19.70
CA PHE A 39 11.41 -16.27 20.26
C PHE A 39 12.10 -14.91 20.38
N ASP A 40 13.17 -14.66 19.61
CA ASP A 40 13.72 -13.31 19.48
C ASP A 40 12.83 -12.49 18.54
N ASP A 41 12.54 -11.24 18.93
CA ASP A 41 11.85 -10.27 18.10
C ASP A 41 12.83 -9.66 17.09
N VAL A 42 12.71 -10.07 15.82
CA VAL A 42 13.66 -9.72 14.77
C VAL A 42 13.05 -8.78 13.73
N PRO A 43 13.86 -7.96 13.04
CA PRO A 43 13.35 -7.10 11.97
C PRO A 43 12.55 -7.89 10.92
N ILE A 44 11.48 -7.29 10.42
CA ILE A 44 10.67 -7.88 9.36
C ILE A 44 11.06 -7.29 8.01
N THR A 45 11.16 -8.15 6.99
CA THR A 45 11.33 -7.70 5.61
C THR A 45 9.95 -7.48 4.99
N VAL A 46 9.75 -6.33 4.37
CA VAL A 46 8.50 -5.96 3.71
C VAL A 46 8.78 -5.55 2.27
N ILE A 47 7.95 -6.00 1.34
CA ILE A 47 7.96 -5.56 -0.06
C ILE A 47 6.65 -4.81 -0.31
N VAL A 48 6.76 -3.57 -0.77
CA VAL A 48 5.63 -2.71 -1.14
C VAL A 48 5.60 -2.63 -2.66
N TYR A 49 4.49 -3.07 -3.25
CA TYR A 49 4.24 -3.07 -4.69
C TYR A 49 3.31 -1.92 -5.05
N GLN A 50 3.71 -1.14 -6.04
CA GLN A 50 2.88 -0.13 -6.69
C GLN A 50 2.25 -0.78 -7.92
N LEU A 51 0.92 -0.81 -7.99
CA LEU A 51 0.20 -1.69 -8.91
C LEU A 51 -0.90 -0.94 -9.69
N LYS A 52 -1.05 -1.30 -10.98
CA LYS A 52 -2.16 -0.88 -11.84
C LYS A 52 -3.42 -1.72 -11.64
N ASP A 53 -3.24 -3.01 -11.36
CA ASP A 53 -4.29 -3.98 -11.04
C ASP A 53 -3.79 -4.89 -9.92
N ILE A 54 -4.67 -5.24 -8.98
CA ILE A 54 -4.36 -6.00 -7.77
C ILE A 54 -4.56 -7.51 -7.93
N LYS A 55 -5.31 -7.96 -8.95
CA LYS A 55 -5.77 -9.37 -9.05
C LYS A 55 -4.62 -10.37 -9.04
N LYS A 56 -3.60 -10.15 -9.88
CA LYS A 56 -2.44 -11.07 -9.94
C LYS A 56 -1.66 -11.09 -8.64
N PHE A 57 -1.60 -9.97 -7.92
CA PHE A 57 -0.96 -9.92 -6.61
C PHE A 57 -1.74 -10.75 -5.57
N GLU A 58 -3.07 -10.67 -5.58
CA GLU A 58 -3.94 -11.46 -4.70
C GLU A 58 -3.86 -12.96 -5.00
N GLU A 59 -3.77 -13.33 -6.27
CA GLU A 59 -3.70 -14.73 -6.72
C GLU A 59 -2.30 -15.36 -6.56
N ALA A 60 -1.22 -14.57 -6.65
CA ALA A 60 0.15 -15.08 -6.62
C ALA A 60 0.55 -15.68 -5.27
N SER A 61 1.46 -16.66 -5.27
CA SER A 61 2.03 -17.14 -4.01
C SER A 61 3.01 -16.11 -3.42
N ASP A 62 3.19 -16.15 -2.08
CA ASP A 62 4.17 -15.29 -1.41
C ASP A 62 5.59 -15.51 -1.94
N LEU A 63 5.93 -16.76 -2.29
CA LEU A 63 7.22 -17.10 -2.87
C LEU A 63 7.40 -16.46 -4.26
N ASP A 64 6.37 -16.52 -5.09
CA ASP A 64 6.37 -15.92 -6.42
C ASP A 64 6.52 -14.41 -6.36
N LEU A 65 5.77 -13.76 -5.47
CA LEU A 65 5.90 -12.33 -5.21
C LEU A 65 7.30 -11.98 -4.70
N ALA A 66 7.88 -12.78 -3.80
CA ALA A 66 9.19 -12.48 -3.22
C ALA A 66 10.39 -12.71 -4.15
N THR A 67 10.25 -13.54 -5.19
CA THR A 67 11.39 -14.02 -5.99
C THR A 67 11.24 -13.79 -7.50
N ARG A 68 10.03 -13.65 -8.01
CA ARG A 68 9.72 -13.57 -9.45
C ARG A 68 8.62 -12.55 -9.75
N GLU A 69 8.52 -11.50 -8.94
CA GLU A 69 7.48 -10.46 -9.05
C GLU A 69 7.31 -9.90 -10.47
N ASP A 70 8.40 -9.68 -11.22
CA ASP A 70 8.33 -9.15 -12.59
C ASP A 70 7.60 -10.09 -13.55
N GLY A 71 7.86 -11.40 -13.45
CA GLY A 71 7.20 -12.39 -14.30
C GLY A 71 5.73 -12.62 -13.92
N VAL A 72 5.42 -12.51 -12.63
CA VAL A 72 4.11 -12.80 -12.06
C VAL A 72 3.16 -11.63 -12.26
N LEU A 73 3.60 -10.42 -11.91
CA LEU A 73 2.80 -9.21 -11.98
C LEU A 73 2.86 -8.59 -13.39
N GLY A 74 4.00 -8.71 -14.08
CA GLY A 74 4.19 -8.19 -15.43
C GLY A 74 3.83 -6.71 -15.53
N LYS A 75 3.03 -6.36 -16.55
CA LYS A 75 2.58 -4.98 -16.81
C LYS A 75 1.73 -4.36 -15.69
N ASP A 76 1.24 -5.16 -14.75
CA ASP A 76 0.43 -4.67 -13.63
C ASP A 76 1.31 -4.10 -12.52
N LYS A 77 2.60 -4.47 -12.48
CA LYS A 77 3.60 -3.83 -11.60
C LYS A 77 4.05 -2.51 -12.20
N ILE A 78 3.96 -1.45 -11.40
CA ILE A 78 4.55 -0.14 -11.70
C ILE A 78 5.97 -0.13 -11.17
N ASP A 79 6.11 -0.40 -9.87
CA ASP A 79 7.38 -0.39 -9.15
C ASP A 79 7.26 -1.20 -7.85
N SER A 80 8.39 -1.47 -7.19
CA SER A 80 8.41 -2.11 -5.88
C SER A 80 9.58 -1.59 -5.02
N ILE A 81 9.37 -1.54 -3.71
CA ILE A 81 10.43 -1.24 -2.75
C ILE A 81 10.48 -2.31 -1.66
N LYS A 82 11.69 -2.78 -1.35
CA LYS A 82 11.96 -3.75 -0.30
C LYS A 82 12.66 -3.08 0.87
N LEU A 83 12.13 -3.26 2.07
CA LEU A 83 12.59 -2.62 3.30
C LEU A 83 12.74 -3.64 4.41
N GLN A 84 13.62 -3.37 5.37
CA GLN A 84 13.63 -4.04 6.67
C GLN A 84 13.18 -3.04 7.73
N ILE A 85 12.26 -3.48 8.60
CA ILE A 85 11.67 -2.64 9.64
C ILE A 85 11.96 -3.28 10.99
N ALA A 86 12.63 -2.55 11.88
CA ALA A 86 12.91 -3.03 13.23
C ALA A 86 11.61 -3.20 14.05
N PRO A 87 11.61 -4.01 15.11
CA PRO A 87 10.48 -4.04 16.04
C PRO A 87 10.23 -2.67 16.67
N LYS A 88 8.95 -2.35 16.91
CA LYS A 88 8.49 -1.06 17.46
C LYS A 88 8.82 0.15 16.57
N ASP A 89 9.11 -0.08 15.30
CA ASP A 89 9.48 0.97 14.37
C ASP A 89 8.39 1.21 13.32
N LYS A 90 8.39 2.44 12.77
CA LYS A 90 7.41 2.91 11.80
C LYS A 90 8.11 3.68 10.69
N VAL A 91 7.86 3.29 9.46
CA VAL A 91 8.47 3.88 8.27
C VAL A 91 7.43 4.41 7.30
N ILE A 92 7.79 5.45 6.54
CA ILE A 92 7.11 5.79 5.29
C ILE A 92 7.86 5.07 4.17
N ALA A 93 7.25 4.02 3.63
CA ALA A 93 7.90 3.18 2.62
C ALA A 93 8.03 3.89 1.28
N VAL A 94 6.95 4.56 0.85
CA VAL A 94 6.90 5.29 -0.42
C VAL A 94 5.82 6.38 -0.34
N LYS A 95 5.93 7.41 -1.19
CA LYS A 95 4.85 8.35 -1.49
C LYS A 95 4.47 8.19 -2.95
N VAL A 96 3.18 8.02 -3.22
CA VAL A 96 2.67 7.74 -4.57
C VAL A 96 1.59 8.74 -4.96
N ASN A 97 1.46 9.00 -6.26
CA ASN A 97 0.30 9.68 -6.81
C ASN A 97 -0.85 8.66 -6.97
N ASP A 98 -2.02 8.93 -6.38
CA ASP A 98 -3.16 7.99 -6.38
C ASP A 98 -3.78 7.77 -7.77
N GLU A 99 -3.63 8.70 -8.70
CA GLU A 99 -4.06 8.52 -10.09
C GLU A 99 -3.11 7.61 -10.89
N GLU A 100 -1.82 7.68 -10.60
CA GLU A 100 -0.80 6.87 -11.29
C GLU A 100 -0.68 5.46 -10.69
N VAL A 101 -0.86 5.35 -9.38
CA VAL A 101 -0.76 4.12 -8.60
C VAL A 101 -2.11 3.84 -7.92
N PRO A 102 -3.04 3.15 -8.58
CA PRO A 102 -4.37 2.90 -8.02
C PRO A 102 -4.38 1.86 -6.88
N TYR A 103 -3.36 0.99 -6.81
CA TYR A 103 -3.29 -0.06 -5.80
C TYR A 103 -1.90 -0.16 -5.16
N ILE A 104 -1.90 -0.46 -3.86
CA ILE A 104 -0.71 -0.82 -3.08
C ILE A 104 -0.87 -2.26 -2.60
N GLY A 105 0.07 -3.11 -3.00
CA GLY A 105 0.26 -4.44 -2.42
C GLY A 105 1.36 -4.39 -1.37
N VAL A 106 1.17 -5.04 -0.23
CA VAL A 106 2.22 -5.19 0.79
C VAL A 106 2.39 -6.66 1.12
N LEU A 107 3.62 -7.16 1.02
CA LEU A 107 4.03 -8.50 1.42
C LEU A 107 5.01 -8.41 2.60
N ALA A 108 4.67 -9.06 3.70
CA ALA A 108 5.50 -9.19 4.90
C ALA A 108 6.11 -10.59 4.98
N LEU A 109 7.44 -10.65 4.97
CA LEU A 109 8.21 -11.89 5.04
C LEU A 109 8.54 -12.20 6.51
N PHE A 110 7.64 -12.94 7.16
CA PHE A 110 7.84 -13.38 8.54
C PHE A 110 8.88 -14.49 8.66
N ALA A 111 9.69 -14.45 9.72
CA ALA A 111 10.56 -15.54 10.12
C ALA A 111 9.78 -16.84 10.38
N ASN A 112 8.54 -16.71 10.89
CA ASN A 112 7.56 -17.79 10.95
C ASN A 112 6.17 -17.27 10.53
N HIS A 113 5.73 -17.65 9.33
CA HIS A 113 4.48 -17.22 8.71
C HIS A 113 3.26 -18.09 9.07
N THR A 114 3.42 -19.11 9.92
CA THR A 114 2.34 -20.03 10.28
C THR A 114 1.14 -19.26 10.83
N LYS A 115 -0.03 -19.44 10.20
CA LYS A 115 -1.33 -18.81 10.57
C LYS A 115 -1.33 -17.27 10.55
N LYS A 116 -0.43 -16.63 9.80
CA LYS A 116 -0.40 -15.17 9.66
C LYS A 116 -0.94 -14.73 8.32
N THR A 117 -1.60 -13.58 8.29
CA THR A 117 -1.81 -12.85 7.03
C THR A 117 -0.46 -12.28 6.59
N THR A 118 0.07 -12.76 5.46
CA THR A 118 1.39 -12.36 4.96
C THR A 118 1.32 -11.23 3.95
N LYS A 119 0.22 -11.10 3.22
CA LYS A 119 0.03 -10.06 2.21
C LYS A 119 -1.34 -9.39 2.28
N ILE A 120 -1.40 -8.15 1.82
CA ILE A 120 -2.64 -7.38 1.70
C ILE A 120 -2.56 -6.44 0.49
N GLY A 121 -3.64 -6.38 -0.28
CA GLY A 121 -3.84 -5.41 -1.35
C GLY A 121 -4.86 -4.37 -0.93
N VAL A 122 -4.59 -3.09 -1.19
CA VAL A 122 -5.52 -1.99 -0.86
C VAL A 122 -5.48 -0.96 -1.96
N LYS A 123 -6.62 -0.32 -2.25
CA LYS A 123 -6.65 0.81 -3.16
C LYS A 123 -6.06 2.07 -2.50
N THR A 124 -5.33 2.87 -3.26
CA THR A 124 -4.80 4.15 -2.77
C THR A 124 -5.90 5.16 -2.44
N GLU A 125 -7.06 5.07 -3.10
CA GLU A 125 -8.24 5.91 -2.80
C GLU A 125 -8.76 5.72 -1.37
N GLU A 126 -8.47 4.58 -0.73
CA GLU A 126 -8.90 4.32 0.64
C GLU A 126 -7.93 4.86 1.70
N ALA A 127 -6.93 5.65 1.31
CA ALA A 127 -6.04 6.36 2.22
C ALA A 127 -6.82 7.39 3.06
N SER A 128 -6.51 7.49 4.35
CA SER A 128 -7.14 8.47 5.23
C SER A 128 -6.42 9.82 5.18
N GLY A 129 -7.18 10.92 5.26
CA GLY A 129 -6.65 12.29 5.18
C GLY A 129 -7.26 13.10 4.04
N PHE A 130 -6.76 14.32 3.83
CA PHE A 130 -7.24 15.24 2.78
C PHE A 130 -6.06 15.96 2.11
N GLY A 131 -6.19 16.23 0.80
CA GLY A 131 -5.15 16.89 0.01
C GLY A 131 -3.83 16.12 0.02
N SER A 132 -2.73 16.81 0.32
CA SER A 132 -1.37 16.24 0.36
C SER A 132 -1.04 15.41 1.60
N ASN A 133 -1.96 15.28 2.55
CA ASN A 133 -1.77 14.56 3.82
C ASN A 133 -2.46 13.20 3.84
N LYS A 134 -2.75 12.60 2.67
CA LYS A 134 -3.33 11.24 2.62
C LYS A 134 -2.28 10.21 3.05
N ILE A 135 -2.69 9.27 3.89
CA ILE A 135 -1.83 8.20 4.40
C ILE A 135 -2.58 6.86 4.31
N LEU A 136 -1.90 5.87 3.73
CA LEU A 136 -2.32 4.48 3.77
C LEU A 136 -1.48 3.77 4.84
N LYS A 137 -2.11 3.39 5.95
CA LYS A 137 -1.41 2.81 7.11
C LYS A 137 -1.56 1.30 7.13
N PHE A 138 -0.44 0.62 7.31
CA PHE A 138 -0.36 -0.81 7.56
C PHE A 138 0.24 -1.08 8.92
N GLU A 139 -0.28 -2.10 9.60
CA GLU A 139 0.21 -2.58 10.87
C GLU A 139 0.60 -4.05 10.73
N ILE A 140 1.80 -4.38 11.19
CA ILE A 140 2.32 -5.74 11.24
C ILE A 140 2.33 -6.18 12.70
N SER A 141 1.61 -7.25 12.97
CA SER A 141 1.41 -7.81 14.31
C SER A 141 1.66 -9.31 14.32
N LYS A 142 1.47 -9.96 15.48
CA LYS A 142 1.54 -11.42 15.63
C LYS A 142 0.59 -12.19 14.72
N GLU A 143 -0.55 -11.58 14.35
CA GLU A 143 -1.56 -12.20 13.47
C GLU A 143 -1.27 -11.97 11.98
N GLY A 144 -0.26 -11.17 11.66
CA GLY A 144 0.06 -10.79 10.30
C GLY A 144 -0.13 -9.31 10.02
N ILE A 145 -0.15 -8.98 8.73
CA ILE A 145 -0.36 -7.64 8.20
C ILE A 145 -1.86 -7.30 8.09
N LYS A 146 -2.21 -6.06 8.44
CA LYS A 146 -3.55 -5.49 8.21
C LYS A 146 -3.46 -4.01 7.85
N LYS A 147 -4.49 -3.50 7.17
CA LYS A 147 -4.71 -2.06 7.02
C LYS A 147 -5.21 -1.48 8.34
N SER A 148 -4.65 -0.35 8.77
CA SER A 148 -5.11 0.43 9.92
C SER A 148 -5.86 1.68 9.45
N LYS A 149 -6.70 2.25 10.32
CA LYS A 149 -7.53 3.44 10.03
C LYS A 149 -6.73 4.76 10.11
#